data_AF-A0A849K2N7-F1
#
_entry.id   AF-A0A849K2N7-F1
#
_cell.length_a   1.000
_cell.length_b   1.000
_cell.length_c   1.000
_cell.angle_alpha   90.00
_cell.angle_beta   90.00
_cell.angle_gamma   90.00
#
_symmetry.space_group_name_H-M   'P 1'
#
loop_
_entity.id
_entity.type
_entity.pdbx_description
1 polymer ?
#
loop_
_entity_poly.entity_id
_entity_poly.type
_entity_poly.pdbx_seq_one_letter_code
_entity_poly.pdbx_strand_id
1 'polypeptide(L)' 'MGDSTDLEKTGTFNVSELRMGNTCPDCEGRGQLHIDSENINEKFEVEKQTVITQCPRCRGTGQLPTS' A
#
# COMPACT_ATOMS: atom_id res chain seq x y z
N MET A 1 -21.41 43.16 9.71
CA MET A 1 -21.79 41.89 9.06
C MET A 1 -20.72 41.57 8.02
N GLY A 2 -20.03 40.45 8.17
CA GLY A 2 -18.94 39.99 7.30
C GLY A 2 -18.70 38.52 7.63
N ASP A 3 -19.01 37.69 6.65
CA ASP A 3 -19.16 36.24 6.68
C ASP A 3 -17.81 35.50 6.49
N SER A 4 -17.82 34.21 6.84
CA SER A 4 -16.84 33.18 6.49
C SER A 4 -15.44 33.24 7.14
N THR A 5 -15.22 32.34 8.10
CA THR A 5 -14.19 31.31 7.92
C THR A 5 -14.66 30.02 8.59
N ASP A 6 -14.94 29.02 7.74
CA ASP A 6 -15.01 27.61 8.07
C ASP A 6 -13.83 27.27 8.98
N LEU A 7 -14.14 26.95 10.24
CA LEU A 7 -13.13 26.54 11.22
C LEU A 7 -12.63 25.16 10.77
N GLU A 8 -11.57 25.18 9.96
CA GLU A 8 -10.85 23.99 9.49
C GLU A 8 -10.62 23.04 10.68
N LYS A 9 -11.49 22.03 10.81
CA LYS A 9 -11.29 20.90 11.70
C LYS A 9 -10.16 20.07 11.11
N THR A 10 -8.92 20.50 11.32
CA THR A 10 -7.76 19.62 11.30
C THR A 10 -7.89 18.70 12.52
N GLY A 11 -8.76 17.70 12.40
CA GLY A 11 -8.90 16.64 13.39
C GLY A 11 -7.53 16.02 13.59
N THR A 12 -7.10 15.91 14.84
CA THR A 12 -5.93 15.12 15.20
C THR A 12 -6.23 13.68 14.83
N PHE A 13 -5.80 13.25 13.64
CA PHE A 13 -5.94 11.86 13.22
C PHE A 13 -5.04 11.02 14.10
N ASN A 14 -5.65 10.26 15.01
CA ASN A 14 -4.90 9.34 15.84
C ASN A 14 -4.42 8.19 14.93
N VAL A 15 -3.10 8.02 14.80
CA VAL A 15 -2.51 6.96 13.94
C VAL A 15 -3.01 5.57 14.35
N SER A 16 -3.44 5.41 15.60
CA SER A 16 -4.07 4.19 16.11
C SER A 16 -5.44 3.90 15.47
N GLU A 17 -6.17 4.91 15.02
CA GLU A 17 -7.48 4.78 14.34
C GLU A 17 -7.34 4.46 12.84
N LEU A 18 -6.19 4.76 12.21
CA LEU A 18 -5.89 4.32 10.84
C LEU A 18 -5.70 2.80 10.70
N ARG A 19 -5.60 2.08 11.83
CA ARG A 19 -5.48 0.61 11.89
C ARG A 19 -6.83 -0.10 12.01
N MET A 20 -7.93 0.54 11.59
CA MET A 20 -9.27 -0.07 11.63
C MET A 20 -9.52 -1.12 10.54
N GLY A 21 -8.56 -1.37 9.64
CA GLY A 21 -8.55 -2.51 8.72
C GLY A 21 -7.56 -3.59 9.15
N ASN A 22 -7.92 -4.87 9.01
CA ASN A 22 -6.98 -5.96 9.22
C ASN A 22 -5.87 -5.85 8.15
N THR A 23 -4.61 -5.72 8.58
CA THR A 23 -3.46 -5.71 7.68
C THR A 23 -3.54 -6.91 6.74
N CYS A 24 -3.44 -6.67 5.43
CA CYS A 24 -3.47 -7.75 4.46
C CYS A 24 -2.26 -8.67 4.69
N PRO A 25 -2.46 -9.96 5.03
CA PRO A 25 -1.35 -10.85 5.36
C PRO A 25 -0.49 -11.18 4.14
N ASP A 26 -1.06 -11.17 2.93
CA ASP A 26 -0.35 -11.54 1.70
C ASP A 26 0.71 -10.52 1.30
N CYS A 27 0.43 -9.23 1.49
CA CYS A 27 1.38 -8.16 1.19
C CYS A 27 1.92 -7.48 2.45
N GLU A 28 1.63 -8.03 3.63
CA GLU A 28 2.04 -7.52 4.94
C GLU A 28 1.76 -6.01 5.10
N GLY A 29 0.61 -5.55 4.61
CA GLY A 29 0.24 -4.13 4.68
C GLY A 29 0.81 -3.23 3.59
N ARG A 30 1.71 -3.70 2.73
CA ARG A 30 2.34 -2.88 1.67
C ARG A 30 1.42 -2.51 0.52
N GLY A 31 0.33 -3.25 0.30
CA GLY A 31 -0.55 -3.12 -0.85
C GLY A 31 0.02 -3.71 -2.15
N GLN A 32 1.30 -4.06 -2.16
CA GLN A 32 2.00 -4.59 -3.33
C GLN A 32 2.81 -5.83 -2.98
N LEU A 33 2.94 -6.72 -3.95
CA LEU A 33 3.80 -7.90 -3.90
C LEU A 33 5.08 -7.61 -4.67
N HIS A 34 6.21 -7.95 -4.08
CA HIS A 34 7.53 -7.85 -4.70
C HIS A 34 8.00 -9.26 -5.01
N ILE A 35 8.33 -9.49 -6.27
CA ILE A 35 8.79 -10.79 -6.77
C ILE A 35 10.16 -10.54 -7.38
N ASP A 36 11.20 -10.96 -6.68
CA ASP A 36 12.58 -10.91 -7.17
C ASP A 36 12.87 -12.16 -8.00
N SER A 37 13.39 -11.95 -9.22
CA SER A 37 13.75 -13.01 -10.16
C SER A 37 15.10 -12.72 -10.79
N GLU A 38 15.81 -13.79 -11.12
CA GLU A 38 17.03 -13.73 -11.94
C GLU A 38 16.65 -14.14 -13.37
N ASN A 39 17.05 -13.34 -14.36
CA ASN A 39 16.84 -13.61 -15.78
C ASN A 39 18.19 -13.76 -16.47
N ILE A 40 18.35 -14.80 -17.27
CA ILE A 40 19.58 -15.03 -18.05
C ILE A 40 19.34 -14.46 -19.45
N ASN A 41 20.12 -13.44 -19.82
CA ASN A 41 19.97 -12.78 -21.11
C ASN A 41 20.68 -13.54 -22.24
N GLU A 42 20.56 -13.02 -23.47
CA GLU A 42 21.17 -13.60 -24.68
C GLU A 42 22.71 -13.62 -24.67
N LYS A 43 23.32 -12.86 -23.75
CA LYS A 43 24.77 -12.83 -23.51
C LYS A 43 25.20 -13.76 -22.38
N PHE A 44 24.28 -14.60 -21.87
CA PHE A 44 24.50 -15.49 -20.72
C PHE A 44 24.87 -14.75 -19.42
N GLU A 45 24.48 -13.48 -19.31
CA GLU A 45 24.64 -12.70 -18.09
C GLU A 45 23.38 -12.85 -17.22
N VAL A 46 23.57 -12.83 -15.90
CA VAL A 46 22.46 -12.89 -14.93
C VAL A 46 22.03 -11.46 -14.60
N GLU A 47 20.81 -11.12 -14.97
CA GLU A 47 20.18 -9.85 -14.64
C GLU A 47 19.17 -10.04 -13.50
N LYS A 48 19.22 -9.16 -12.50
CA LYS A 48 18.25 -9.15 -11.40
C LYS A 48 17.07 -8.27 -11.77
N GLN A 49 15.87 -8.82 -11.67
CA GLN A 49 14.64 -8.11 -11.94
C GLN A 49 13.68 -8.24 -10.75
N THR A 50 13.17 -7.11 -10.26
CA THR A 50 12.08 -7.08 -9.28
C THR A 50 10.79 -6.72 -9.99
N VAL A 51 9.81 -7.62 -9.95
CA VAL A 51 8.46 -7.36 -10.45
C VAL A 51 7.60 -6.90 -9.28
N ILE A 52 7.06 -5.68 -9.38
CA ILE A 52 6.13 -5.11 -8.40
C ILE A 52 4.71 -5.22 -8.96
N THR A 53 3.84 -5.93 -8.25
CA THR A 53 2.44 -6.10 -8.66
C THR A 53 1.51 -5.63 -7.55
N GLN A 54 0.32 -5.16 -7.92
CA GLN A 54 -0.73 -4.85 -6.96
C GLN A 54 -1.14 -6.14 -6.23
N CYS A 55 -1.23 -6.11 -4.90
CA CYS A 55 -1.71 -7.26 -4.14
C CYS A 55 -3.18 -7.53 -4.50
N PRO A 56 -3.51 -8.71 -5.05
CA PRO A 56 -4.86 -8.99 -5.53
C PRO A 56 -5.86 -9.10 -4.38
N ARG A 57 -5.40 -9.53 -3.19
CA ARG A 57 -6.24 -9.77 -2.01
C ARG A 57 -6.79 -8.48 -1.42
N CYS A 58 -5.95 -7.46 -1.24
CA CYS A 58 -6.38 -6.14 -0.75
C CYS A 58 -6.59 -5.11 -1.87
N ARG A 59 -6.38 -5.50 -3.14
CA ARG A 59 -6.49 -4.60 -4.30
C ARG A 59 -5.66 -3.32 -4.14
N GLY A 60 -4.43 -3.45 -3.64
CA GLY A 60 -3.51 -2.30 -3.53
C GLY A 60 -3.62 -1.47 -2.26
N THR A 61 -4.64 -1.68 -1.42
CA THR A 61 -4.85 -0.82 -0.23
C THR A 61 -3.97 -1.19 0.96
N GLY A 62 -3.37 -2.38 0.95
CA GLY A 62 -2.64 -2.93 2.09
C GLY A 62 -3.53 -3.41 3.24
N GLN A 63 -4.83 -3.13 3.21
CA GLN A 63 -5.77 -3.46 4.28
C GLN A 63 -6.94 -4.26 3.73
N LEU A 64 -7.43 -5.21 4.52
CA LEU A 64 -8.68 -5.90 4.24
C LEU A 64 -9.83 -5.19 4.96
N PRO A 65 -11.03 -5.15 4.35
CA PRO A 65 -12.20 -4.61 5.03
C PRO A 65 -12.45 -5.41 6.30
N THR A 66 -12.62 -4.71 7.41
CA THR A 66 -13.17 -5.28 8.64
C THR A 66 -14.62 -5.66 8.39
N SER A 67 -14.94 -6.94 8.55
CA SER A 67 -16.28 -7.51 8.38
C SER A 67 -17.14 -7.27 9.61
#